data_AF-A0A317D006-F1
#
_entry.id   AF-A0A317D006-F1
#
_cell.length_a   1.000
_cell.length_b   1.000
_cell.length_c   1.000
_cell.angle_alpha   90.00
_cell.angle_beta   90.00
_cell.angle_gamma   90.00
#
_symmetry.space_group_name_H-M   'P 1'
#
loop_
_entity.id
_entity.type
_entity.pdbx_description
1 polymer ?
#
loop_
_entity_poly.entity_id
_entity_poly.type
_entity_poly.pdbx_seq_one_letter_code
_entity_poly.pdbx_strand_id
1 'polypeptide(L)'
;PAEPTGPLPGPGTPPAGSSTPPAAPSRAPAESATGAGRAAGTPRPEEPAPVDFVPANVVEEDLLAAAGSGSTDTFLSTLLLARVLLPAAPDSAPGSRPGDPGFVWRTEELDGETYVVVYTSPERLVDRADGPVETVRVKFVQLIRRWPDESWSFAVNPGTPVGAKYPGEQVLGLANWAAEVGLGDDPDSEPEQAAVEPAPVTPTRYAPVAHDPTRPVTMQKAVAASQLAYYLERGYDRVSGFVHRANELAHLTTPAQLYDALGLGHPGSPFSRDAEEIYVLRWPAYRPSLYRIPYGGQNEPAMRAMEGWVIERAPFRGNGFAPGESSDVVAEFKVDSARLPHGAQLWRIAVNGTERMVATLDADALLWRRVGEP
;
A
#
# COMPACT_ATOMS: atom_id res chain seq x y z
N PRO A 1 -35.04 -37.15 61.38
CA PRO A 1 -35.47 -38.25 60.50
C PRO A 1 -34.71 -38.20 59.16
N ALA A 2 -33.81 -39.17 58.98
CA ALA A 2 -33.16 -39.65 57.76
C ALA A 2 -32.35 -38.68 56.86
N GLU A 3 -31.03 -38.70 57.03
CA GLU A 3 -30.00 -38.75 55.94
C GLU A 3 -29.77 -40.24 55.51
N PRO A 4 -28.94 -40.65 54.50
CA PRO A 4 -27.86 -39.92 53.79
C PRO A 4 -27.64 -40.24 52.28
N THR A 5 -26.69 -39.48 51.67
CA THR A 5 -25.73 -39.72 50.55
C THR A 5 -25.89 -40.86 49.51
N GLY A 6 -25.65 -40.54 48.23
CA GLY A 6 -25.27 -41.50 47.15
C GLY A 6 -25.08 -40.85 45.76
N PRO A 7 -24.30 -41.42 44.80
CA PRO A 7 -23.23 -40.69 44.10
C PRO A 7 -23.34 -40.53 42.56
N LEU A 8 -22.34 -39.80 41.99
CA LEU A 8 -21.98 -39.58 40.58
C LEU A 8 -21.94 -40.85 39.69
N PRO A 9 -22.16 -40.74 38.36
CA PRO A 9 -21.59 -41.64 37.37
C PRO A 9 -20.39 -41.04 36.62
N GLY A 10 -19.32 -41.84 36.51
CA GLY A 10 -18.13 -41.60 35.70
C GLY A 10 -18.31 -41.96 34.21
N PRO A 11 -17.21 -41.93 33.43
CA PRO A 11 -17.23 -41.87 31.97
C PRO A 11 -17.45 -43.24 31.32
N GLY A 12 -18.31 -43.29 30.31
CA GLY A 12 -18.54 -44.47 29.47
C GLY A 12 -17.58 -44.52 28.29
N THR A 13 -16.68 -45.50 28.29
CA THR A 13 -15.89 -45.95 27.13
C THR A 13 -16.76 -46.82 26.21
N PRO A 14 -16.70 -46.68 24.87
CA PRO A 14 -17.25 -47.69 23.95
C PRO A 14 -16.22 -48.81 23.65
N PRO A 15 -16.68 -50.06 23.41
CA PRO A 15 -15.79 -51.19 23.12
C PRO A 15 -15.35 -51.26 21.65
N ALA A 16 -14.22 -51.93 21.44
CA ALA A 16 -13.59 -52.25 20.17
C ALA A 16 -14.38 -53.29 19.35
N GLY A 17 -14.44 -53.08 18.04
CA GLY A 17 -14.84 -54.06 17.04
C GLY A 17 -13.78 -54.10 15.93
N SER A 18 -12.88 -55.06 16.02
CA SER A 18 -11.83 -55.38 15.05
C SER A 18 -12.39 -56.24 13.90
N SER A 19 -12.15 -55.84 12.65
CA SER A 19 -12.00 -56.77 11.53
C SER A 19 -11.18 -56.14 10.38
N THR A 20 -10.09 -56.82 10.03
CA THR A 20 -9.29 -56.77 8.79
C THR A 20 -9.33 -58.23 8.25
N PRO A 21 -8.78 -58.65 7.08
CA PRO A 21 -8.16 -58.02 5.89
C PRO A 21 -8.78 -58.63 4.57
N PRO A 22 -8.23 -58.60 3.30
CA PRO A 22 -6.83 -58.49 2.90
C PRO A 22 -6.44 -57.73 1.62
N ALA A 23 -5.14 -57.84 1.34
CA ALA A 23 -4.23 -56.98 0.61
C ALA A 23 -4.01 -57.30 -0.89
N ALA A 24 -3.67 -56.23 -1.63
CA ALA A 24 -2.71 -56.12 -2.75
C ALA A 24 -3.07 -56.73 -4.14
N PRO A 25 -2.57 -56.19 -5.27
CA PRO A 25 -1.17 -55.83 -5.48
C PRO A 25 -0.85 -54.45 -6.07
N SER A 26 0.41 -54.08 -5.81
CA SER A 26 1.22 -53.01 -6.37
C SER A 26 1.36 -53.11 -7.89
N ARG A 27 1.33 -51.95 -8.58
CA ARG A 27 1.86 -51.81 -9.94
C ARG A 27 2.79 -50.59 -10.00
N ALA A 28 4.05 -50.87 -10.31
CA ALA A 28 5.14 -49.93 -10.51
C ALA A 28 4.91 -49.00 -11.72
N PRO A 29 5.60 -47.85 -11.80
CA PRO A 29 5.51 -46.92 -12.93
C PRO A 29 6.32 -47.46 -14.12
N ALA A 30 5.78 -47.37 -15.32
CA ALA A 30 6.49 -47.64 -16.58
C ALA A 30 6.86 -46.31 -17.24
N GLU A 31 8.17 -46.13 -17.47
CA GLU A 31 8.79 -45.00 -18.16
C GLU A 31 8.65 -45.10 -19.69
N SER A 32 8.92 -43.93 -20.31
CA SER A 32 9.48 -43.73 -21.65
C SER A 32 8.52 -43.43 -22.81
N ALA A 33 8.44 -42.15 -23.16
CA ALA A 33 8.88 -41.68 -24.49
C ALA A 33 9.16 -40.16 -24.49
N THR A 34 10.42 -39.86 -24.75
CA THR A 34 10.99 -38.60 -25.23
C THR A 34 10.12 -37.83 -26.23
N GLY A 35 9.89 -36.56 -25.93
CA GLY A 35 9.36 -35.57 -26.87
C GLY A 35 9.95 -34.20 -26.54
N ALA A 36 11.20 -33.99 -26.93
CA ALA A 36 11.85 -32.69 -26.94
C ALA A 36 11.17 -31.79 -27.98
N GLY A 37 10.07 -31.15 -27.58
CA GLY A 37 9.43 -30.07 -28.31
C GLY A 37 10.12 -28.76 -27.97
N ARG A 38 11.19 -28.46 -28.72
CA ARG A 38 11.87 -27.17 -28.75
C ARG A 38 10.86 -26.11 -29.21
N ALA A 39 10.13 -25.49 -28.28
CA ALA A 39 9.40 -24.26 -28.56
C ALA A 39 10.44 -23.16 -28.73
N ALA A 40 10.59 -22.72 -29.98
CA ALA A 40 11.50 -21.69 -30.40
C ALA A 40 11.35 -20.45 -29.52
N GLY A 41 12.48 -19.96 -28.99
CA GLY A 41 12.51 -18.68 -28.30
C GLY A 41 12.01 -17.59 -29.24
N THR A 42 10.91 -16.97 -28.88
CA THR A 42 10.58 -15.64 -29.38
C THR A 42 11.77 -14.74 -29.00
N PRO A 43 12.41 -14.04 -29.95
CA PRO A 43 13.48 -13.12 -29.59
C PRO A 43 12.87 -12.08 -28.64
N ARG A 44 13.39 -12.05 -27.42
CA ARG A 44 13.23 -10.91 -26.52
C ARG A 44 13.68 -9.68 -27.32
N PRO A 45 12.87 -8.61 -27.44
CA PRO A 45 13.39 -7.37 -28.00
C PRO A 45 14.67 -7.02 -27.23
N GLU A 46 15.77 -6.79 -27.94
CA GLU A 46 17.01 -6.32 -27.34
C GLU A 46 16.67 -5.05 -26.54
N GLU A 47 16.72 -5.14 -25.21
CA GLU A 47 16.79 -3.97 -24.35
C GLU A 47 18.01 -3.18 -24.82
N PRO A 48 17.84 -1.94 -25.32
CA PRO A 48 18.99 -1.13 -25.65
C PRO A 48 19.83 -0.96 -24.38
N ALA A 49 21.16 -0.96 -24.55
CA ALA A 49 22.12 -0.72 -23.48
C ALA A 49 21.68 0.47 -22.61
N PRO A 50 21.99 0.49 -21.29
CA PRO A 50 21.55 1.56 -20.41
C PRO A 50 22.10 2.88 -20.96
N VAL A 51 21.19 3.64 -21.59
CA VAL A 51 21.36 5.07 -21.74
C VAL A 51 21.57 5.62 -20.33
N ASP A 52 22.53 6.52 -20.14
CA ASP A 52 22.68 7.27 -18.90
C ASP A 52 21.43 8.15 -18.72
N PHE A 53 20.33 7.53 -18.29
CA PHE A 53 19.05 8.16 -18.08
C PHE A 53 19.15 8.95 -16.77
N VAL A 54 19.03 10.27 -16.88
CA VAL A 54 18.99 11.17 -15.74
C VAL A 54 17.54 11.60 -15.52
N PRO A 55 16.92 11.21 -14.39
CA PRO A 55 15.62 11.73 -13.99
C PRO A 55 15.62 13.26 -13.92
N ALA A 56 14.62 13.91 -14.52
CA ALA A 56 14.53 15.37 -14.50
C ALA A 56 13.89 15.91 -13.21
N ASN A 57 13.12 15.08 -12.50
CA ASN A 57 12.40 15.45 -11.28
C ASN A 57 12.10 14.21 -10.43
N VAL A 58 11.57 14.46 -9.22
CA VAL A 58 11.23 13.41 -8.24
C VAL A 58 10.25 12.37 -8.81
N VAL A 59 9.30 12.78 -9.66
CA VAL A 59 8.37 11.83 -10.31
C VAL A 59 9.15 10.85 -11.18
N GLU A 60 10.10 11.33 -11.98
CA GLU A 60 10.94 10.44 -12.81
C GLU A 60 11.90 9.59 -11.99
N GLU A 61 12.41 10.07 -10.85
CA GLU A 61 13.22 9.27 -9.93
C GLU A 61 12.41 8.08 -9.38
N ASP A 62 11.18 8.36 -8.94
CA ASP A 62 10.26 7.34 -8.43
C ASP A 62 9.81 6.37 -9.52
N LEU A 63 9.52 6.85 -10.73
CA LEU A 63 9.19 6.01 -11.88
C LEU A 63 10.37 5.13 -12.30
N LEU A 64 11.61 5.64 -12.24
CA LEU A 64 12.82 4.88 -12.56
C LEU A 64 13.06 3.79 -11.52
N ALA A 65 12.90 4.11 -10.23
CA ALA A 65 13.00 3.13 -9.16
C ALA A 65 11.92 2.03 -9.29
N ALA A 66 10.69 2.42 -9.64
CA ALA A 66 9.59 1.49 -9.87
C ALA A 66 9.86 0.58 -11.08
N ALA A 67 10.32 1.15 -12.20
CA ALA A 67 10.68 0.40 -13.40
C ALA A 67 11.84 -0.58 -13.14
N GLY A 68 12.90 -0.12 -12.48
CA GLY A 68 14.07 -0.94 -12.14
C GLY A 68 13.77 -2.08 -11.15
N SER A 69 12.75 -1.92 -10.32
CA SER A 69 12.26 -2.98 -9.41
C SER A 69 11.13 -3.84 -10.01
N GLY A 70 10.66 -3.52 -11.22
CA GLY A 70 9.54 -4.21 -11.87
C GLY A 70 8.20 -4.01 -11.17
N SER A 71 8.05 -2.95 -10.37
CA SER A 71 6.83 -2.68 -9.61
C SER A 71 5.86 -1.82 -10.43
N THR A 72 4.99 -2.47 -11.20
CA THR A 72 3.91 -1.81 -11.95
C THR A 72 2.99 -1.01 -11.02
N ASP A 73 2.68 -1.51 -9.83
CA ASP A 73 1.82 -0.83 -8.85
C ASP A 73 2.42 0.50 -8.36
N THR A 74 3.72 0.51 -8.06
CA THR A 74 4.43 1.73 -7.66
C THR A 74 4.48 2.70 -8.83
N PHE A 75 4.74 2.21 -10.03
CA PHE A 75 4.77 3.03 -11.24
C PHE A 75 3.42 3.73 -11.48
N LEU A 76 2.32 2.98 -11.42
CA LEU A 76 0.97 3.52 -11.61
C LEU A 76 0.56 4.46 -10.49
N SER A 77 0.84 4.12 -9.23
CA SER A 77 0.53 4.99 -8.08
C SER A 77 1.27 6.32 -8.15
N THR A 78 2.57 6.29 -8.52
CA THR A 78 3.36 7.49 -8.77
C THR A 78 2.75 8.33 -9.89
N LEU A 79 2.34 7.70 -11.00
CA LEU A 79 1.76 8.40 -12.14
C LEU A 79 0.39 9.01 -11.81
N LEU A 80 -0.48 8.32 -11.06
CA LEU A 80 -1.80 8.81 -10.63
C LEU A 80 -1.71 10.07 -9.76
N LEU A 81 -0.65 10.23 -8.98
CA LEU A 81 -0.38 11.42 -8.17
C LEU A 81 0.39 12.50 -8.95
N ALA A 82 0.98 12.18 -10.09
CA ALA A 82 1.81 13.09 -10.87
C ALA A 82 0.99 14.13 -11.63
N ARG A 83 1.67 15.25 -11.94
CA ARG A 83 1.24 16.15 -13.01
C ARG A 83 2.03 15.81 -14.27
N VAL A 84 1.31 15.65 -15.36
CA VAL A 84 1.88 15.35 -16.68
C VAL A 84 1.71 16.55 -17.60
N LEU A 85 2.60 16.63 -18.57
CA LEU A 85 2.54 17.55 -19.69
C LEU A 85 1.88 16.83 -20.86
N LEU A 86 0.70 17.31 -21.24
CA LEU A 86 0.00 16.86 -22.42
C LEU A 86 0.26 17.86 -23.55
N PRO A 87 0.90 17.44 -24.66
CA PRO A 87 0.97 18.24 -25.87
C PRO A 87 -0.42 18.61 -26.40
N ALA A 88 -0.70 19.90 -26.56
CA ALA A 88 -1.91 20.36 -27.22
C ALA A 88 -1.81 20.13 -28.74
N ALA A 89 -2.95 19.83 -29.38
CA ALA A 89 -3.02 19.86 -30.84
C ALA A 89 -3.02 21.34 -31.30
N PRO A 90 -2.41 21.68 -32.46
CA PRO A 90 -2.36 23.05 -32.97
C PRO A 90 -3.73 23.72 -33.15
N ASP A 91 -4.77 22.92 -33.38
CA ASP A 91 -6.15 23.37 -33.57
C ASP A 91 -6.94 23.55 -32.26
N SER A 92 -6.29 23.33 -31.10
CA SER A 92 -6.92 23.53 -29.79
C SER A 92 -7.16 25.02 -29.53
N ALA A 93 -8.30 25.37 -28.94
CA ALA A 93 -8.55 26.73 -28.51
C ALA A 93 -7.48 27.17 -27.46
N PRO A 94 -6.91 28.38 -27.56
CA PRO A 94 -5.90 28.85 -26.61
C PRO A 94 -6.41 28.78 -25.17
N GLY A 95 -5.60 28.18 -24.27
CA GLY A 95 -5.95 28.03 -22.85
C GLY A 95 -7.02 26.98 -22.53
N SER A 96 -7.56 26.26 -23.53
CA SER A 96 -8.48 25.15 -23.29
C SER A 96 -7.78 23.97 -22.62
N ARG A 97 -8.51 23.25 -21.75
CA ARG A 97 -8.00 22.06 -21.05
C ARG A 97 -8.69 20.79 -21.56
N PRO A 98 -8.09 19.60 -21.35
CA PRO A 98 -8.74 18.32 -21.64
C PRO A 98 -10.18 18.28 -21.16
N GLY A 99 -11.14 18.06 -22.07
CA GLY A 99 -12.58 18.01 -21.80
C GLY A 99 -13.34 19.35 -21.83
N ASP A 100 -12.66 20.48 -22.01
CA ASP A 100 -13.30 21.77 -22.27
C ASP A 100 -13.80 21.85 -23.74
N PRO A 101 -14.88 22.60 -24.02
CA PRO A 101 -15.28 22.88 -25.40
C PRO A 101 -14.14 23.56 -26.18
N GLY A 102 -13.70 22.94 -27.28
CA GLY A 102 -12.64 23.45 -28.14
C GLY A 102 -11.23 22.92 -27.86
N PHE A 103 -11.05 22.06 -26.85
CA PHE A 103 -9.80 21.31 -26.68
C PHE A 103 -9.73 20.15 -27.66
N VAL A 104 -8.63 20.06 -28.42
CA VAL A 104 -8.41 18.98 -29.39
C VAL A 104 -7.32 18.06 -28.86
N TRP A 105 -7.67 16.79 -28.63
CA TRP A 105 -6.73 15.78 -28.17
C TRP A 105 -5.73 15.46 -29.27
N ARG A 106 -4.45 15.61 -28.96
CA ARG A 106 -3.36 15.20 -29.86
C ARG A 106 -3.11 13.69 -29.70
N THR A 107 -3.14 12.97 -30.80
CA THR A 107 -2.79 11.54 -30.85
C THR A 107 -1.54 11.32 -31.70
N GLU A 108 -0.85 10.22 -31.44
CA GLU A 108 0.29 9.73 -32.21
C GLU A 108 0.10 8.25 -32.50
N GLU A 109 0.52 7.80 -33.68
CA GLU A 109 0.53 6.38 -34.02
C GLU A 109 1.83 5.73 -33.50
N LEU A 110 1.71 4.77 -32.58
CA LEU A 110 2.83 3.99 -32.06
C LEU A 110 2.52 2.51 -32.24
N ASP A 111 3.44 1.78 -32.87
CA ASP A 111 3.29 0.34 -33.15
C ASP A 111 1.98 -0.05 -33.88
N GLY A 112 1.40 0.90 -34.63
CA GLY A 112 0.16 0.70 -35.40
C GLY A 112 -1.13 0.87 -34.59
N GLU A 113 -1.04 1.40 -33.37
CA GLU A 113 -2.20 1.82 -32.59
C GLU A 113 -2.16 3.33 -32.30
N THR A 114 -3.34 3.91 -32.07
CA THR A 114 -3.49 5.32 -31.73
C THR A 114 -3.22 5.53 -30.24
N TYR A 115 -2.25 6.39 -29.92
CA TYR A 115 -1.86 6.74 -28.56
C TYR A 115 -2.07 8.22 -28.24
N VAL A 116 -2.55 8.51 -27.03
CA VAL A 116 -2.35 9.81 -26.39
C VAL A 116 -1.04 9.76 -25.61
N VAL A 117 -0.09 10.62 -25.98
CA VAL A 117 1.24 10.66 -25.36
C VAL A 117 1.35 11.80 -24.37
N VAL A 118 1.88 11.51 -23.18
CA VAL A 118 2.21 12.51 -22.17
C VAL A 118 3.64 12.39 -21.69
N TYR A 119 4.12 13.47 -21.08
CA TYR A 119 5.48 13.57 -20.57
C TYR A 119 5.47 13.98 -19.10
N THR A 120 6.40 13.44 -18.31
CA THR A 120 6.56 13.82 -16.89
C THR A 120 7.48 15.03 -16.70
N SER A 121 8.15 15.49 -17.75
CA SER A 121 9.02 16.65 -17.72
C SER A 121 9.17 17.33 -19.10
N PRO A 122 9.53 18.62 -19.13
CA PRO A 122 9.85 19.32 -20.38
C PRO A 122 11.02 18.67 -21.13
N GLU A 123 11.99 18.11 -20.42
CA GLU A 123 13.15 17.42 -20.97
C GLU A 123 12.70 16.24 -21.83
N ARG A 124 11.81 15.37 -21.32
CA ARG A 124 11.27 14.23 -22.07
C ARG A 124 10.45 14.66 -23.30
N LEU A 125 9.79 15.81 -23.20
CA LEU A 125 9.00 16.41 -24.29
C LEU A 125 9.93 16.95 -25.38
N VAL A 126 10.98 17.69 -25.01
CA VAL A 126 11.99 18.25 -25.94
C VAL A 126 12.81 17.15 -26.60
N ASP A 127 13.16 16.08 -25.88
CA ASP A 127 13.92 14.94 -26.41
C ASP A 127 13.20 14.27 -27.63
N ARG A 128 11.88 14.47 -27.75
CA ARG A 128 11.03 13.83 -28.76
C ARG A 128 10.32 14.78 -29.72
N ALA A 129 10.16 16.06 -29.36
CA ALA A 129 9.44 17.03 -30.17
C ALA A 129 10.32 17.66 -31.26
N ASP A 130 9.82 17.69 -32.50
CA ASP A 130 10.44 18.39 -33.63
C ASP A 130 10.16 19.91 -33.62
N GLY A 131 10.30 20.56 -32.45
CA GLY A 131 10.11 22.00 -32.27
C GLY A 131 9.29 22.39 -31.03
N PRO A 132 9.00 23.70 -30.84
CA PRO A 132 8.20 24.16 -29.73
C PRO A 132 6.76 23.63 -29.84
N VAL A 133 6.32 22.91 -28.80
CA VAL A 133 4.97 22.35 -28.70
C VAL A 133 4.28 22.98 -27.50
N GLU A 134 3.08 23.51 -27.71
CA GLU A 134 2.24 24.00 -26.62
C GLU A 134 1.79 22.82 -25.76
N THR A 135 1.89 22.95 -24.44
CA THR A 135 1.56 21.87 -23.50
C THR A 135 0.57 22.34 -22.44
N VAL A 136 -0.38 21.48 -22.10
CA VAL A 136 -1.23 21.64 -20.92
C VAL A 136 -0.67 20.79 -19.79
N ARG A 137 -0.43 21.41 -18.64
CA ARG A 137 -0.02 20.70 -17.43
C ARG A 137 -1.25 20.31 -16.62
N VAL A 138 -1.47 19.01 -16.43
CA VAL A 138 -2.68 18.46 -15.82
C VAL A 138 -2.34 17.34 -14.84
N LYS A 139 -3.11 17.19 -13.76
CA LYS A 139 -2.99 16.02 -12.88
C LYS A 139 -3.35 14.77 -13.70
N PHE A 140 -2.53 13.73 -13.70
CA PHE A 140 -2.79 12.55 -14.53
C PHE A 140 -4.17 11.93 -14.25
N VAL A 141 -4.57 11.90 -12.97
CA VAL A 141 -5.89 11.41 -12.58
C VAL A 141 -7.07 12.20 -13.19
N GLN A 142 -6.91 13.52 -13.37
CA GLN A 142 -7.94 14.34 -14.00
C GLN A 142 -7.96 14.13 -15.52
N LEU A 143 -6.79 13.86 -16.11
CA LEU A 143 -6.65 13.57 -17.54
C LEU A 143 -7.39 12.29 -17.92
N ILE A 144 -7.14 11.18 -17.20
CA ILE A 144 -7.74 9.87 -17.51
C ILE A 144 -9.26 9.83 -17.26
N ARG A 145 -9.80 10.67 -16.38
CA ARG A 145 -11.26 10.79 -16.18
C ARG A 145 -11.97 11.44 -17.37
N ARG A 146 -11.25 12.21 -18.18
CA ARG A 146 -11.79 12.90 -19.35
C ARG A 146 -11.38 12.20 -20.65
N TRP A 147 -11.01 10.92 -20.57
CA TRP A 147 -10.47 10.17 -21.70
C TRP A 147 -11.44 10.22 -22.89
N PRO A 148 -10.97 10.61 -24.09
CA PRO A 148 -11.85 10.98 -25.19
C PRO A 148 -12.46 9.77 -25.91
N ASP A 149 -11.75 8.65 -25.94
CA ASP A 149 -12.11 7.45 -26.70
C ASP A 149 -11.49 6.21 -26.02
N GLU A 150 -12.30 5.19 -25.75
CA GLU A 150 -11.89 3.94 -25.11
C GLU A 150 -10.91 3.11 -25.95
N SER A 151 -10.94 3.29 -27.27
CA SER A 151 -10.05 2.60 -28.21
C SER A 151 -8.64 3.19 -28.26
N TRP A 152 -8.42 4.39 -27.69
CA TRP A 152 -7.12 5.06 -27.73
C TRP A 152 -6.25 4.66 -26.54
N SER A 153 -5.06 4.14 -26.86
CA SER A 153 -4.07 3.77 -25.87
C SER A 153 -3.38 4.99 -25.28
N PHE A 154 -2.73 4.79 -24.14
CA PHE A 154 -1.98 5.82 -23.41
C PHE A 154 -0.49 5.46 -23.39
N ALA A 155 0.37 6.46 -23.60
CA ALA A 155 1.81 6.31 -23.41
C ALA A 155 2.37 7.46 -22.57
N VAL A 156 3.21 7.12 -21.59
CA VAL A 156 4.02 8.07 -20.83
C VAL A 156 5.49 7.90 -21.22
N ASN A 157 6.20 9.01 -21.47
CA ASN A 157 7.63 9.06 -21.78
C ASN A 157 8.12 7.93 -22.73
N PRO A 158 7.48 7.73 -23.90
CA PRO A 158 7.75 6.58 -24.75
C PRO A 158 9.22 6.51 -25.19
N GLY A 159 9.79 5.30 -25.16
CA GLY A 159 11.18 5.06 -25.53
C GLY A 159 12.21 5.34 -24.44
N THR A 160 11.78 5.64 -23.21
CA THR A 160 12.67 5.88 -22.06
C THR A 160 12.55 4.79 -20.99
N PRO A 161 13.53 4.63 -20.08
CA PRO A 161 13.45 3.70 -18.94
C PRO A 161 12.29 3.97 -17.96
N VAL A 162 11.72 5.18 -17.98
CA VAL A 162 10.53 5.57 -17.21
C VAL A 162 9.27 5.62 -18.07
N GLY A 163 9.31 4.99 -19.24
CA GLY A 163 8.23 4.96 -20.20
C GLY A 163 7.34 3.74 -20.02
N ALA A 164 6.03 3.92 -20.24
CA ALA A 164 5.08 2.82 -20.21
C ALA A 164 3.93 3.08 -21.19
N LYS A 165 3.29 2.00 -21.65
CA LYS A 165 2.15 2.00 -22.56
C LYS A 165 1.00 1.22 -21.93
N TYR A 166 -0.22 1.72 -22.07
CA TYR A 166 -1.42 1.11 -21.52
C TYR A 166 -2.55 1.16 -22.55
N PRO A 167 -3.25 0.04 -22.82
CA PRO A 167 -4.45 0.03 -23.64
C PRO A 167 -5.54 0.98 -23.10
N GLY A 168 -6.34 1.58 -23.97
CA GLY A 168 -7.38 2.55 -23.57
C GLY A 168 -8.38 2.02 -22.54
N GLU A 169 -8.79 0.76 -22.68
CA GLU A 169 -9.62 0.04 -21.69
C GLU A 169 -9.00 0.05 -20.28
N GLN A 170 -7.67 -0.07 -20.17
CA GLN A 170 -6.99 -0.03 -18.87
C GLN A 170 -6.94 1.39 -18.30
N VAL A 171 -6.88 2.41 -19.16
CA VAL A 171 -6.92 3.83 -18.75
C VAL A 171 -8.28 4.16 -18.13
N LEU A 172 -9.37 3.68 -18.71
CA LEU A 172 -10.72 3.82 -18.16
C LEU A 172 -10.88 3.05 -16.84
N GLY A 173 -10.33 1.84 -16.77
CA GLY A 173 -10.25 1.08 -15.51
C GLY A 173 -9.57 1.87 -14.40
N LEU A 174 -8.43 2.51 -14.71
CA LEU A 174 -7.70 3.39 -13.78
C LEU A 174 -8.50 4.62 -13.39
N ALA A 175 -9.23 5.23 -14.33
CA ALA A 175 -10.03 6.42 -14.06
C ALA A 175 -11.20 6.12 -13.11
N ASN A 176 -11.87 4.97 -13.31
CA ASN A 176 -12.95 4.51 -12.44
C ASN A 176 -12.44 4.18 -11.03
N TRP A 177 -11.33 3.43 -10.94
CA TRP A 177 -10.65 3.19 -9.67
C TRP A 177 -10.33 4.51 -8.94
N ALA A 178 -9.75 5.49 -9.66
CA ALA A 178 -9.38 6.78 -9.09
C ALA A 178 -10.59 7.58 -8.58
N ALA A 179 -11.74 7.45 -9.25
CA ALA A 179 -13.01 8.03 -8.80
C ALA A 179 -13.54 7.40 -7.52
N GLU A 180 -13.49 6.07 -7.42
CA GLU A 180 -13.93 5.35 -6.23
C GLU A 180 -13.06 5.65 -4.99
N VAL A 181 -11.77 5.92 -5.17
CA VAL A 181 -10.84 6.26 -4.07
C VAL A 181 -10.74 7.78 -3.79
N GLY A 182 -11.57 8.61 -4.44
CA GLY A 182 -11.60 10.06 -4.22
C GLY A 182 -10.38 10.83 -4.77
N LEU A 183 -9.54 10.18 -5.59
CA LEU A 183 -8.44 10.84 -6.30
C LEU A 183 -9.04 11.62 -7.47
N GLY A 184 -9.30 12.92 -7.26
CA GLY A 184 -9.79 13.82 -8.33
C GLY A 184 -10.80 14.90 -7.92
N ASP A 185 -11.30 14.88 -6.67
CA ASP A 185 -12.34 15.82 -6.18
C ASP A 185 -11.80 17.14 -5.60
N ASP A 186 -10.56 17.53 -5.92
CA ASP A 186 -10.17 18.94 -5.75
C ASP A 186 -10.77 19.74 -6.91
N PRO A 187 -11.80 20.57 -6.70
CA PRO A 187 -12.18 21.55 -7.71
C PRO A 187 -10.96 22.46 -7.94
N ASP A 188 -10.66 22.74 -9.21
CA ASP A 188 -9.66 23.73 -9.63
C ASP A 188 -9.80 25.00 -8.78
N SER A 189 -8.92 25.18 -7.80
CA SER A 189 -8.75 26.41 -7.03
C SER A 189 -7.31 26.48 -6.59
N GLU A 190 -6.42 26.66 -7.57
CA GLU A 190 -5.24 27.49 -7.36
C GLU A 190 -5.09 28.38 -8.61
N PRO A 191 -5.03 29.72 -8.42
CA PRO A 191 -5.07 30.68 -9.50
C PRO A 191 -3.84 30.57 -10.39
N GLU A 192 -4.08 30.85 -11.67
CA GLU A 192 -3.06 31.20 -12.66
C GLU A 192 -2.10 32.24 -12.07
N GLN A 193 -0.79 32.01 -12.23
CA GLN A 193 0.25 32.89 -11.72
C GLN A 193 0.05 34.33 -12.19
N ALA A 194 -0.34 35.19 -11.27
CA ALA A 194 -0.08 36.62 -11.35
C ALA A 194 0.17 37.20 -9.96
N ALA A 195 1.34 37.83 -9.83
CA ALA A 195 1.79 38.71 -8.76
C ALA A 195 2.19 38.08 -7.41
N VAL A 196 3.42 38.44 -7.03
CA VAL A 196 4.09 38.18 -5.77
C VAL A 196 3.30 38.82 -4.62
N GLU A 197 2.66 38.02 -3.77
CA GLU A 197 2.26 38.38 -2.40
C GLU A 197 2.27 37.13 -1.50
N PRO A 198 2.54 37.25 -0.19
CA PRO A 198 3.09 36.17 0.61
C PRO A 198 2.07 35.04 0.82
N ALA A 199 2.54 33.82 0.64
CA ALA A 199 1.76 32.59 0.71
C ALA A 199 0.97 32.48 2.04
N PRO A 200 -0.31 32.05 2.00
CA PRO A 200 -0.94 31.52 3.19
C PRO A 200 -0.17 30.26 3.60
N VAL A 201 0.24 30.21 4.87
CA VAL A 201 0.89 29.05 5.48
C VAL A 201 -0.01 27.82 5.34
N THR A 202 0.25 26.99 4.34
CA THR A 202 -0.27 25.63 4.27
C THR A 202 0.28 24.89 5.49
N PRO A 203 -0.54 24.22 6.33
CA PRO A 203 0.00 23.43 7.42
C PRO A 203 0.93 22.37 6.81
N THR A 204 2.20 22.42 7.20
CA THR A 204 3.25 21.53 6.71
C THR A 204 2.81 20.08 6.92
N ARG A 205 2.48 19.37 5.83
CA ARG A 205 2.26 17.91 5.86
C ARG A 205 3.55 17.28 6.42
N TYR A 206 3.43 16.49 7.47
CA TYR A 206 4.59 15.83 8.07
C TYR A 206 5.24 14.91 7.01
N ALA A 207 6.48 15.22 6.65
CA ALA A 207 7.31 14.37 5.82
C ALA A 207 8.15 13.49 6.75
N PRO A 208 7.97 12.15 6.75
CA PRO A 208 8.78 11.28 7.57
C PRO A 208 10.26 11.38 7.18
N VAL A 209 11.14 11.28 8.16
CA VAL A 209 12.59 11.26 7.92
C VAL A 209 12.95 10.04 7.07
N ALA A 210 13.77 10.24 6.02
CA ALA A 210 14.22 9.19 5.13
C ALA A 210 14.87 8.03 5.92
N HIS A 211 14.45 6.81 5.61
CA HIS A 211 14.93 5.60 6.26
C HIS A 211 16.33 5.20 5.77
N ASP A 212 17.24 4.91 6.71
CA ASP A 212 18.55 4.32 6.39
C ASP A 212 18.36 2.88 5.87
N PRO A 213 18.65 2.59 4.59
CA PRO A 213 18.38 1.28 3.98
C PRO A 213 19.18 0.13 4.61
N THR A 214 20.20 0.44 5.42
CA THR A 214 21.04 -0.55 6.09
C THR A 214 20.46 -1.03 7.43
N ARG A 215 19.42 -0.36 7.95
CA ARG A 215 18.77 -0.71 9.21
C ARG A 215 17.40 -1.33 8.97
N PRO A 216 16.93 -2.25 9.82
CA PRO A 216 15.57 -2.74 9.73
C PRO A 216 14.58 -1.63 10.09
N VAL A 217 13.49 -1.52 9.32
CA VAL A 217 12.39 -0.61 9.62
C VAL A 217 11.79 -0.97 10.98
N THR A 218 11.64 0.01 11.87
CA THR A 218 10.89 -0.18 13.12
C THR A 218 9.41 -0.13 12.83
N MET A 219 8.71 -1.23 13.12
CA MET A 219 7.25 -1.32 13.06
C MET A 219 6.64 -0.97 14.42
N GLN A 220 5.39 -0.51 14.38
CA GLN A 220 4.60 -0.12 15.54
C GLN A 220 3.18 -0.69 15.46
N LYS A 221 2.63 -1.11 16.61
CA LYS A 221 1.22 -1.49 16.76
C LYS A 221 0.62 -0.91 18.02
N ALA A 222 -0.55 -0.29 17.93
CA ALA A 222 -1.34 0.10 19.09
C ALA A 222 -1.85 -1.12 19.86
N VAL A 223 -1.72 -1.09 21.18
CA VAL A 223 -2.16 -2.12 22.12
C VAL A 223 -3.13 -1.50 23.11
N ALA A 224 -4.30 -2.11 23.27
CA ALA A 224 -5.27 -1.64 24.25
C ALA A 224 -4.81 -1.99 25.67
N ALA A 225 -5.14 -1.15 26.65
CA ALA A 225 -4.79 -1.40 28.05
C ALA A 225 -5.31 -2.76 28.55
N SER A 226 -6.48 -3.19 28.09
CA SER A 226 -7.08 -4.49 28.39
C SER A 226 -6.26 -5.69 27.88
N GLN A 227 -5.32 -5.46 26.95
CA GLN A 227 -4.47 -6.50 26.38
C GLN A 227 -3.11 -6.62 27.08
N LEU A 228 -2.74 -5.69 27.95
CA LEU A 228 -1.40 -5.64 28.55
C LEU A 228 -1.08 -6.88 29.38
N ALA A 229 -2.05 -7.43 30.10
CA ALA A 229 -1.86 -8.65 30.89
C ALA A 229 -1.43 -9.85 30.03
N TYR A 230 -1.87 -9.93 28.76
CA TYR A 230 -1.41 -11.00 27.86
C TYR A 230 0.10 -10.91 27.60
N TYR A 231 0.64 -9.71 27.43
CA TYR A 231 2.07 -9.50 27.24
C TYR A 231 2.81 -9.66 28.57
N LEU A 232 2.47 -8.85 29.57
CA LEU A 232 3.25 -8.71 30.80
C LEU A 232 3.16 -9.92 31.75
N GLU A 233 2.02 -10.61 31.80
CA GLU A 233 1.82 -11.72 32.73
C GLU A 233 1.90 -13.08 32.04
N ARG A 234 1.51 -13.16 30.76
CA ARG A 234 1.44 -14.43 30.02
C ARG A 234 2.51 -14.59 28.94
N GLY A 235 3.42 -13.63 28.81
CA GLY A 235 4.54 -13.72 27.87
C GLY A 235 4.11 -13.72 26.39
N TYR A 236 2.93 -13.17 26.06
CA TYR A 236 2.46 -13.17 24.67
C TYR A 236 3.46 -12.44 23.76
N ASP A 237 3.97 -13.13 22.75
CA ASP A 237 5.13 -12.72 21.97
C ASP A 237 4.80 -12.61 20.47
N ARG A 238 3.52 -12.49 20.11
CA ARG A 238 3.10 -12.44 18.71
C ARG A 238 2.42 -11.11 18.37
N VAL A 239 2.48 -10.78 17.08
CA VAL A 239 1.78 -9.65 16.48
C VAL A 239 0.98 -10.11 15.26
N SER A 240 -0.24 -9.60 15.12
CA SER A 240 -1.19 -9.88 14.04
C SER A 240 -2.01 -8.62 13.72
N GLY A 241 -2.70 -8.60 12.59
CA GLY A 241 -3.54 -7.48 12.17
C GLY A 241 -2.74 -6.31 11.60
N PHE A 242 -3.27 -5.10 11.77
CA PHE A 242 -2.70 -3.88 11.19
C PHE A 242 -1.56 -3.31 12.05
N VAL A 243 -0.49 -2.90 11.37
CA VAL A 243 0.75 -2.36 11.92
C VAL A 243 1.28 -1.27 11.00
N HIS A 244 2.09 -0.37 11.55
CA HIS A 244 2.55 0.84 10.86
C HIS A 244 4.06 1.00 11.04
N ARG A 245 4.71 1.84 10.24
CA ARG A 245 6.11 2.19 10.48
C ARG A 245 6.17 3.22 11.61
N ALA A 246 7.02 3.00 12.61
CA ALA A 246 7.10 3.87 13.78
C ALA A 246 7.50 5.32 13.40
N ASN A 247 8.38 5.50 12.42
CA ASN A 247 8.84 6.83 11.98
C ASN A 247 7.72 7.64 11.29
N GLU A 248 6.78 6.98 10.61
CA GLU A 248 5.62 7.63 9.99
C GLU A 248 4.62 8.13 11.03
N LEU A 249 4.68 7.61 12.26
CA LEU A 249 3.82 8.00 13.37
C LEU A 249 4.51 8.89 14.40
N ALA A 250 5.77 9.28 14.18
CA ALA A 250 6.60 9.92 15.21
C ALA A 250 6.07 11.31 15.64
N HIS A 251 5.31 11.99 14.79
CA HIS A 251 4.64 13.26 15.10
C HIS A 251 3.32 13.09 15.85
N LEU A 252 2.75 11.87 15.90
CA LEU A 252 1.54 11.54 16.63
C LEU A 252 1.89 11.18 18.07
N THR A 253 2.08 12.22 18.88
CA THR A 253 2.64 12.09 20.23
C THR A 253 1.59 11.81 21.30
N THR A 254 0.29 11.87 21.01
CA THR A 254 -0.78 11.72 22.01
C THR A 254 -1.74 10.57 21.70
N PRO A 255 -2.44 10.01 22.72
CA PRO A 255 -3.47 9.00 22.51
C PRO A 255 -4.55 9.40 21.51
N ALA A 256 -5.07 10.63 21.60
CA ALA A 256 -6.11 11.14 20.71
C ALA A 256 -5.63 11.23 19.25
N GLN A 257 -4.40 11.70 19.02
CA GLN A 257 -3.81 11.75 17.68
C GLN A 257 -3.66 10.35 17.06
N LEU A 258 -3.15 9.37 17.82
CA LEU A 258 -3.04 7.98 17.35
C LEU A 258 -4.41 7.34 17.13
N TYR A 259 -5.39 7.64 17.99
CA TYR A 259 -6.75 7.16 17.83
C TYR A 259 -7.38 7.65 16.52
N ASP A 260 -7.29 8.96 16.26
CA ASP A 260 -7.89 9.61 15.10
C ASP A 260 -7.19 9.19 13.80
N ALA A 261 -5.85 9.15 13.79
CA ALA A 261 -5.07 8.84 12.59
C ALA A 261 -5.11 7.36 12.18
N LEU A 262 -5.16 6.45 13.17
CA LEU A 262 -5.19 5.02 12.89
C LEU A 262 -6.62 4.47 12.75
N GLY A 263 -7.65 5.32 12.88
CA GLY A 263 -9.05 4.91 12.83
C GLY A 263 -9.42 3.88 13.90
N LEU A 264 -8.88 4.06 15.12
CA LEU A 264 -9.10 3.12 16.22
C LEU A 264 -10.54 3.16 16.77
N GLY A 265 -11.38 4.10 16.34
CA GLY A 265 -12.74 4.31 16.85
C GLY A 265 -13.84 3.44 16.28
N HIS A 266 -13.52 2.28 15.72
CA HIS A 266 -14.50 1.41 15.09
C HIS A 266 -15.48 0.75 16.08
N PRO A 267 -16.64 0.25 15.62
CA PRO A 267 -17.58 -0.48 16.47
C PRO A 267 -16.89 -1.64 17.22
N GLY A 268 -17.09 -1.68 18.55
CA GLY A 268 -16.47 -2.68 19.43
C GLY A 268 -14.97 -2.48 19.68
N SER A 269 -14.41 -1.31 19.34
CA SER A 269 -13.02 -1.00 19.64
C SER A 269 -12.77 -0.95 21.16
N PRO A 270 -11.63 -1.49 21.63
CA PRO A 270 -11.20 -1.36 23.02
C PRO A 270 -10.49 -0.02 23.29
N PHE A 271 -10.29 0.82 22.28
CA PHE A 271 -9.64 2.13 22.41
C PHE A 271 -10.66 3.23 22.69
N SER A 272 -10.24 4.25 23.44
CA SER A 272 -11.00 5.47 23.65
C SER A 272 -10.15 6.66 23.20
N ARG A 273 -10.78 7.63 22.53
CA ARG A 273 -10.14 8.87 22.11
C ARG A 273 -9.65 9.70 23.30
N ASP A 274 -10.42 9.68 24.39
CA ASP A 274 -10.17 10.46 25.60
C ASP A 274 -9.32 9.68 26.64
N ALA A 275 -8.67 8.60 26.22
CA ALA A 275 -7.81 7.83 27.11
C ALA A 275 -6.62 8.68 27.57
N GLU A 276 -6.32 8.63 28.87
CA GLU A 276 -5.15 9.32 29.45
C GLU A 276 -3.82 8.73 28.96
N GLU A 277 -3.86 7.52 28.40
CA GLU A 277 -2.70 6.80 27.90
C GLU A 277 -3.09 5.81 26.79
N ILE A 278 -2.14 5.55 25.90
CA ILE A 278 -2.18 4.46 24.93
C ILE A 278 -0.86 3.69 24.98
N TYR A 279 -0.92 2.40 24.64
CA TYR A 279 0.26 1.55 24.61
C TYR A 279 0.60 1.19 23.17
N VAL A 280 1.90 1.08 22.87
CA VAL A 280 2.37 0.66 21.56
C VAL A 280 3.47 -0.38 21.68
N LEU A 281 3.43 -1.39 20.83
CA LEU A 281 4.56 -2.28 20.58
C LEU A 281 5.44 -1.65 19.51
N ARG A 282 6.77 -1.69 19.69
CA ARG A 282 7.77 -1.29 18.69
C ARG A 282 8.78 -2.41 18.49
N TRP A 283 9.08 -2.76 17.24
CA TRP A 283 10.04 -3.82 16.94
C TRP A 283 10.71 -3.64 15.56
N PRO A 284 11.98 -4.05 15.39
CA PRO A 284 12.63 -4.07 14.08
C PRO A 284 12.07 -5.19 13.18
N ALA A 285 11.68 -4.85 11.95
CA ALA A 285 11.21 -5.80 10.94
C ALA A 285 12.37 -6.46 10.19
N TYR A 286 12.99 -7.48 10.79
CA TYR A 286 14.06 -8.25 10.14
C TYR A 286 13.60 -9.08 8.93
N ARG A 287 12.29 -9.35 8.82
CA ARG A 287 11.67 -9.97 7.63
C ARG A 287 10.57 -9.06 7.08
N PRO A 288 10.93 -8.08 6.23
CA PRO A 288 9.98 -7.12 5.68
C PRO A 288 8.81 -7.77 4.92
N SER A 289 9.03 -8.93 4.28
CA SER A 289 8.02 -9.66 3.53
C SER A 289 6.82 -10.15 4.36
N LEU A 290 6.90 -10.13 5.69
CA LEU A 290 5.78 -10.45 6.59
C LEU A 290 4.79 -9.29 6.76
N TYR A 291 5.15 -8.08 6.34
CA TYR A 291 4.36 -6.86 6.48
C TYR A 291 3.93 -6.40 5.09
N ARG A 292 2.76 -6.86 4.67
CA ARG A 292 2.24 -6.60 3.33
C ARG A 292 1.23 -5.47 3.38
N ILE A 293 1.20 -4.66 2.34
CA ILE A 293 0.13 -3.69 2.16
C ILE A 293 -1.19 -4.48 2.04
N PRO A 294 -2.21 -4.18 2.86
CA PRO A 294 -3.46 -4.91 2.86
C PRO A 294 -4.37 -4.41 1.74
N TYR A 295 -4.00 -4.63 0.49
CA TYR A 295 -4.91 -4.42 -0.63
C TYR A 295 -6.11 -5.38 -0.49
N GLY A 296 -7.32 -4.84 -0.58
CA GLY A 296 -8.50 -5.62 -0.21
C GLY A 296 -9.79 -4.82 -0.11
N GLY A 297 -10.77 -5.36 0.62
CA GLY A 297 -12.02 -4.67 0.89
C GLY A 297 -12.83 -5.34 2.00
N GLN A 298 -14.09 -4.94 2.17
CA GLN A 298 -14.94 -5.48 3.24
C GLN A 298 -15.72 -6.74 2.83
N ASN A 299 -15.58 -7.16 1.58
CA ASN A 299 -16.21 -8.32 0.99
C ASN A 299 -15.37 -8.82 -0.19
N GLU A 300 -15.67 -10.02 -0.69
CA GLU A 300 -14.93 -10.62 -1.81
C GLU A 300 -14.93 -9.75 -3.07
N PRO A 301 -16.04 -9.13 -3.51
CA PRO A 301 -16.03 -8.22 -4.66
C PRO A 301 -15.04 -7.06 -4.49
N ALA A 302 -15.07 -6.37 -3.36
CA ALA A 302 -14.17 -5.25 -3.08
C ALA A 302 -12.71 -5.68 -2.98
N MET A 303 -12.43 -6.86 -2.41
CA MET A 303 -11.08 -7.42 -2.40
C MET A 303 -10.59 -7.73 -3.81
N ARG A 304 -11.41 -8.36 -4.66
CA ARG A 304 -11.05 -8.65 -6.06
C ARG A 304 -10.83 -7.38 -6.87
N ALA A 305 -11.62 -6.33 -6.63
CA ALA A 305 -11.48 -5.04 -7.31
C ALA A 305 -10.12 -4.36 -7.01
N MET A 306 -9.55 -4.59 -5.83
CA MET A 306 -8.22 -4.09 -5.46
C MET A 306 -7.08 -5.05 -5.83
N GLU A 307 -7.38 -6.12 -6.59
CA GLU A 307 -6.48 -7.28 -6.80
C GLU A 307 -5.83 -7.75 -5.49
N GLY A 308 -6.61 -7.61 -4.42
CA GLY A 308 -6.16 -7.70 -3.07
C GLY A 308 -6.17 -9.13 -2.53
N TRP A 309 -5.74 -9.25 -1.29
CA TRP A 309 -5.69 -10.51 -0.57
C TRP A 309 -6.39 -10.44 0.80
N VAL A 310 -6.88 -9.27 1.19
CA VAL A 310 -7.47 -9.03 2.50
C VAL A 310 -8.97 -8.76 2.39
N ILE A 311 -9.75 -9.50 3.17
CA ILE A 311 -11.12 -9.13 3.51
C ILE A 311 -11.15 -8.80 5.00
N GLU A 312 -11.57 -7.58 5.35
CA GLU A 312 -11.64 -7.15 6.75
C GLU A 312 -12.83 -6.22 6.97
N ARG A 313 -13.38 -6.22 8.18
CA ARG A 313 -14.54 -5.40 8.53
C ARG A 313 -14.26 -3.89 8.45
N ALA A 314 -15.33 -3.10 8.30
CA ALA A 314 -15.28 -1.66 8.51
C ALA A 314 -14.54 -1.30 9.81
N PRO A 315 -13.69 -0.26 9.83
CA PRO A 315 -13.56 0.80 8.83
C PRO A 315 -12.48 0.53 7.76
N PHE A 316 -12.03 -0.72 7.61
CA PHE A 316 -11.01 -1.08 6.63
C PHE A 316 -11.35 -0.59 5.21
N ARG A 317 -10.41 0.13 4.59
CA ARG A 317 -10.53 0.73 3.25
C ARG A 317 -9.83 -0.09 2.16
N GLY A 318 -8.86 -0.93 2.53
CA GLY A 318 -8.18 -1.82 1.58
C GLY A 318 -7.27 -1.15 0.56
N ASN A 319 -6.91 0.11 0.80
CA ASN A 319 -6.06 0.93 -0.09
C ASN A 319 -4.61 1.08 0.43
N GLY A 320 -4.25 0.35 1.49
CA GLY A 320 -2.91 0.44 2.09
C GLY A 320 -2.70 1.61 3.04
N PHE A 321 -3.74 2.37 3.38
CA PHE A 321 -3.68 3.46 4.35
C PHE A 321 -4.63 3.21 5.52
N ALA A 322 -4.25 3.72 6.68
CA ALA A 322 -5.07 3.64 7.87
C ALA A 322 -6.41 4.38 7.63
N PRO A 323 -7.52 3.90 8.22
CA PRO A 323 -8.85 4.42 7.96
C PRO A 323 -9.18 5.69 8.76
N GLY A 324 -8.19 6.33 9.37
CA GLY A 324 -8.38 7.57 10.11
C GLY A 324 -8.99 8.69 9.28
N GLU A 325 -9.60 9.64 9.96
CA GLU A 325 -10.15 10.88 9.38
C GLU A 325 -9.25 12.10 9.65
N SER A 326 -8.08 11.88 10.27
CA SER A 326 -7.08 12.94 10.42
C SER A 326 -6.51 13.37 9.07
N SER A 327 -5.92 14.56 9.00
CA SER A 327 -5.16 15.01 7.83
C SER A 327 -3.90 14.18 7.52
N ASP A 328 -3.50 13.29 8.44
CA ASP A 328 -2.35 12.42 8.28
C ASP A 328 -2.64 11.25 7.34
N VAL A 329 -1.74 11.03 6.38
CA VAL A 329 -1.75 9.87 5.50
C VAL A 329 -0.78 8.84 6.07
N VAL A 330 -1.32 7.83 6.73
CA VAL A 330 -0.54 6.79 7.40
C VAL A 330 -0.58 5.51 6.59
N ALA A 331 0.57 4.99 6.17
CA ALA A 331 0.62 3.69 5.49
C ALA A 331 0.34 2.54 6.48
N GLU A 332 -0.56 1.66 6.10
CA GLU A 332 -1.00 0.52 6.89
C GLU A 332 -0.47 -0.79 6.28
N PHE A 333 0.03 -1.67 7.13
CA PHE A 333 0.52 -2.99 6.75
C PHE A 333 -0.24 -4.04 7.56
N LYS A 334 -0.55 -5.19 6.95
CA LYS A 334 -1.14 -6.33 7.64
C LYS A 334 -0.13 -7.44 7.80
N VAL A 335 -0.13 -8.02 8.99
CA VAL A 335 0.61 -9.22 9.35
C VAL A 335 -0.39 -10.26 9.84
N ASP A 336 -0.35 -11.48 9.29
CA ASP A 336 -1.28 -12.54 9.71
C ASP A 336 -0.98 -12.95 11.15
N SER A 337 0.23 -13.45 11.39
CA SER A 337 0.74 -13.67 12.74
C SER A 337 2.24 -13.94 12.74
N ALA A 338 3.04 -13.03 13.30
CA ALA A 338 4.49 -13.17 13.42
C ALA A 338 4.90 -13.18 14.91
N ARG A 339 5.96 -13.92 15.25
CA ARG A 339 6.63 -13.75 16.55
C ARG A 339 7.44 -12.46 16.53
N LEU A 340 7.38 -11.72 17.62
CA LEU A 340 8.17 -10.52 17.84
C LEU A 340 9.64 -10.93 18.09
N PRO A 341 10.61 -10.18 17.56
CA PRO A 341 12.01 -10.45 17.82
C PRO A 341 12.39 -10.17 19.28
N HIS A 342 13.46 -10.81 19.75
CA HIS A 342 14.10 -10.43 21.01
C HIS A 342 14.38 -8.92 21.01
N GLY A 343 14.12 -8.26 22.14
CA GLY A 343 14.30 -6.83 22.27
C GLY A 343 13.13 -5.99 21.76
N ALA A 344 12.03 -6.60 21.28
CA ALA A 344 10.79 -5.88 21.02
C ALA A 344 10.32 -5.14 22.28
N GLN A 345 9.80 -3.92 22.10
CA GLN A 345 9.55 -3.00 23.19
C GLN A 345 8.06 -2.70 23.33
N LEU A 346 7.61 -2.59 24.56
CA LEU A 346 6.28 -2.10 24.91
C LEU A 346 6.43 -0.71 25.51
N TRP A 347 5.75 0.27 24.92
CA TRP A 347 5.79 1.67 25.32
C TRP A 347 4.42 2.14 25.78
N ARG A 348 4.42 3.09 26.71
CA ARG A 348 3.26 3.86 27.16
C ARG A 348 3.43 5.29 26.67
N ILE A 349 2.39 5.84 26.07
CA ILE A 349 2.30 7.23 25.62
C ILE A 349 1.16 7.89 26.41
N ALA A 350 1.49 8.90 27.20
CA ALA A 350 0.50 9.62 28.02
C ALA A 350 -0.14 10.79 27.25
N VAL A 351 -1.27 11.29 27.75
CA VAL A 351 -2.02 12.42 27.16
C VAL A 351 -1.19 13.70 27.00
N ASN A 352 -0.17 13.88 27.83
CA ASN A 352 0.76 15.00 27.77
C ASN A 352 1.92 14.81 26.75
N GLY A 353 1.90 13.72 25.98
CA GLY A 353 2.93 13.38 24.99
C GLY A 353 4.16 12.65 25.55
N THR A 354 4.21 12.39 26.87
CA THR A 354 5.35 11.70 27.46
C THR A 354 5.33 10.22 27.09
N GLU A 355 6.44 9.74 26.51
CA GLU A 355 6.66 8.32 26.23
C GLU A 355 7.52 7.66 27.32
N ARG A 356 7.13 6.45 27.75
CA ARG A 356 7.93 5.63 28.67
C ARG A 356 7.94 4.18 28.20
N MET A 357 9.13 3.58 28.11
CA MET A 357 9.24 2.14 27.90
C MET A 357 8.79 1.38 29.15
N VAL A 358 7.84 0.47 28.97
CA VAL A 358 7.21 -0.33 30.03
C VAL A 358 7.93 -1.66 30.18
N ALA A 359 8.23 -2.34 29.07
CA ALA A 359 8.85 -3.65 29.08
C ALA A 359 9.61 -3.94 27.77
N THR A 360 10.52 -4.90 27.83
CA THR A 360 11.23 -5.46 26.67
C THR A 360 11.02 -6.97 26.63
N LEU A 361 10.75 -7.53 25.45
CA LEU A 361 10.61 -8.96 25.24
C LEU A 361 11.97 -9.66 25.32
N ASP A 362 12.09 -10.58 26.27
CA ASP A 362 13.13 -11.59 26.30
C ASP A 362 12.61 -12.85 25.61
N ALA A 363 12.96 -13.01 24.33
CA ALA A 363 12.47 -14.12 23.52
C ALA A 363 13.07 -15.48 23.93
N ASP A 364 14.19 -15.49 24.66
CA ASP A 364 14.80 -16.73 25.13
C ASP A 364 14.06 -17.25 26.37
N ALA A 365 13.66 -16.34 27.26
CA ALA A 365 12.85 -16.64 28.43
C ALA A 365 11.33 -16.64 28.18
N LEU A 366 10.89 -16.27 26.97
CA LEU A 366 9.48 -16.14 26.57
C LEU A 366 8.66 -15.27 27.52
N LEU A 367 9.24 -14.16 27.97
CA LEU A 367 8.61 -13.23 28.91
C LEU A 367 8.93 -11.77 28.59
N TRP A 368 8.10 -10.87 29.10
CA TRP A 368 8.33 -9.42 29.01
C TRP A 368 8.97 -8.93 30.31
N ARG A 369 10.22 -8.44 30.23
CA ARG A 369 10.93 -7.85 31.36
C ARG A 369 10.51 -6.39 31.52
N ARG A 370 9.91 -6.05 32.66
CA ARG A 370 9.51 -4.66 32.95
C ARG A 370 10.73 -3.77 33.17
N VAL A 371 10.65 -2.55 32.67
CA VAL A 371 11.70 -1.54 32.87
C VAL A 371 11.64 -1.03 34.30
N GLY A 372 12.65 -1.37 35.11
CA GLY A 372 12.77 -0.96 36.50
C GLY A 372 12.48 -2.05 37.53
N GLU A 373 12.17 -3.28 37.12
CA GLU A 373 12.25 -4.45 38.00
C GLU A 373 13.60 -5.17 37.75
N PRO A 374 14.34 -5.54 38.82
CA PRO A 374 15.67 -6.15 38.74
C PRO A 374 15.69 -7.55 38.12
#